data_AF-A0A8E0MA96-F1
#
_entry.id   AF-A0A8E0MA96-F1
#
_cell.length_a   1.000
_cell.length_b   1.000
_cell.length_c   1.000
_cell.angle_alpha   90.00
_cell.angle_beta   90.00
_cell.angle_gamma   90.00
#
_symmetry.space_group_name_H-M   'P 1'
#
loop_
_entity.id
_entity.type
_entity.pdbx_description
1 polymer ?
#
loop_
_entity_poly.entity_id
_entity_poly.type
_entity_poly.pdbx_seq_one_letter_code
_entity_poly.pdbx_strand_id
1 'polypeptide(L)'
;MQTMFDRLQRWSWLRGLLMILIGAWILIAPRQVYRSFLWIVAAVLIIAAIPKLIDGFSARKASGTYGTSLFTGGFYLLLALMVPVIVRPLMSLGPLLLGIVLMIYGVNKILSARNRQQFVNVSVWPTVIYGVVLLIMGFIMALNPFRTVMMVFSFFGGLLVAMGILQLFTRPRA
;
A
#
# COMPACT_ATOMS: atom_id res chain seq x y z
N MET A 1 -32.38 -15.34 -10.25
CA MET A 1 -31.41 -14.28 -9.88
C MET A 1 -31.62 -13.72 -8.47
N GLN A 2 -32.85 -13.70 -7.92
CA GLN A 2 -33.10 -13.29 -6.52
C GLN A 2 -32.44 -14.21 -5.47
N THR A 3 -32.37 -15.52 -5.73
CA THR A 3 -31.77 -16.53 -4.83
C THR A 3 -30.25 -16.43 -4.63
N MET A 4 -29.53 -15.64 -5.45
CA MET A 4 -28.10 -15.35 -5.23
C MET A 4 -27.87 -14.11 -4.36
N PHE A 5 -28.78 -13.13 -4.41
CA PHE A 5 -28.75 -11.96 -3.54
C PHE A 5 -29.07 -12.32 -2.07
N ASP A 6 -29.98 -13.27 -1.84
CA ASP A 6 -30.30 -13.75 -0.48
C ASP A 6 -29.13 -14.53 0.16
N ARG A 7 -28.28 -15.20 -0.64
CA ARG A 7 -27.05 -15.84 -0.13
C ARG A 7 -26.00 -14.80 0.24
N LEU A 8 -25.88 -13.71 -0.51
CA LEU A 8 -24.97 -12.59 -0.19
C LEU A 8 -25.37 -11.87 1.10
N GLN A 9 -26.66 -11.77 1.40
CA GLN A 9 -27.14 -11.17 2.66
C GLN A 9 -26.73 -12.03 3.87
N ARG A 10 -26.73 -13.36 3.72
CA ARG A 10 -26.17 -14.31 4.70
C ARG A 10 -24.64 -14.29 4.75
N TRP A 11 -23.94 -13.59 3.85
CA TRP A 11 -22.48 -13.42 3.85
C TRP A 11 -22.06 -12.01 4.28
N SER A 12 -23.00 -11.09 4.51
CA SER A 12 -22.70 -9.73 4.98
C SER A 12 -21.98 -9.73 6.33
N TRP A 13 -22.40 -10.62 7.25
CA TRP A 13 -21.72 -10.80 8.53
C TRP A 13 -20.31 -11.42 8.37
N LEU A 14 -20.15 -12.38 7.44
CA LEU A 14 -18.87 -13.00 7.13
C LEU A 14 -17.90 -11.97 6.54
N ARG A 15 -18.39 -11.09 5.66
CA ARG A 15 -17.64 -9.97 5.10
C ARG A 15 -17.18 -9.01 6.19
N GLY A 16 -18.07 -8.60 7.09
CA GLY A 16 -17.73 -7.74 8.23
C GLY A 16 -16.67 -8.38 9.14
N LEU A 17 -16.82 -9.67 9.45
CA LEU A 17 -15.84 -10.42 10.24
C LEU A 17 -14.47 -10.50 9.55
N LEU A 18 -14.43 -10.80 8.25
CA LEU A 18 -13.19 -10.82 7.47
C LEU A 18 -12.52 -9.45 7.43
N MET A 19 -13.29 -8.37 7.28
CA MET A 19 -12.76 -7.00 7.31
C MET A 19 -12.13 -6.67 8.67
N ILE A 20 -12.73 -7.10 9.77
CA ILE A 20 -12.16 -6.93 11.12
C ILE A 20 -10.87 -7.75 11.27
N LEU A 21 -10.87 -9.03 10.90
CA LEU A 21 -9.71 -9.90 11.08
C LEU A 21 -8.51 -9.43 10.23
N ILE A 22 -8.74 -9.14 8.96
CA ILE A 22 -7.71 -8.65 8.04
C ILE A 22 -7.27 -7.24 8.47
N GLY A 23 -8.22 -6.36 8.79
CA GLY A 23 -7.94 -5.00 9.25
C GLY A 23 -7.10 -4.99 10.53
N ALA A 24 -7.44 -5.84 11.50
CA ALA A 24 -6.69 -5.97 12.76
C ALA A 24 -5.27 -6.49 12.52
N TRP A 25 -5.09 -7.47 11.65
CA TRP A 25 -3.76 -7.94 11.26
C TRP A 25 -2.94 -6.80 10.64
N ILE A 26 -3.50 -6.07 9.67
CA ILE A 26 -2.83 -4.93 9.05
C ILE A 26 -2.48 -3.84 10.07
N LEU A 27 -3.38 -3.56 11.01
CA LEU A 27 -3.21 -2.54 12.05
C LEU A 27 -2.07 -2.88 13.03
N ILE A 28 -2.00 -4.15 13.49
CA ILE A 28 -1.03 -4.58 14.51
C ILE A 28 0.34 -4.86 13.88
N ALA A 29 0.37 -5.49 12.70
CA ALA A 29 1.61 -5.97 12.07
C ALA A 29 1.68 -5.64 10.57
N PRO A 30 1.69 -4.34 10.19
CA PRO A 30 1.73 -3.91 8.79
C PRO A 30 2.96 -4.44 8.04
N ARG A 31 4.10 -4.55 8.74
CA ARG A 31 5.35 -5.09 8.19
C ARG A 31 5.24 -6.57 7.85
N GLN A 32 4.48 -7.33 8.62
CA GLN A 32 4.26 -8.75 8.35
C GLN A 32 3.36 -8.91 7.12
N VAL A 33 2.27 -8.14 7.03
CA VAL A 33 1.39 -8.15 5.86
C VAL A 33 2.15 -7.78 4.59
N TYR A 34 2.99 -6.74 4.64
CA TYR A 34 3.88 -6.38 3.54
C TYR A 34 4.79 -7.53 3.11
N ARG A 35 5.43 -8.22 4.07
CA ARG A 35 6.26 -9.39 3.76
C ARG A 35 5.44 -10.52 3.15
N SER A 36 4.29 -10.86 3.71
CA SER A 36 3.40 -11.89 3.16
C SER A 36 3.01 -11.58 1.73
N PHE A 37 2.69 -10.32 1.42
CA PHE A 37 2.40 -9.88 0.06
C PHE A 37 3.59 -10.12 -0.89
N LEU A 38 4.81 -9.76 -0.48
CA LEU A 38 6.01 -10.02 -1.28
C LEU A 38 6.24 -11.52 -1.54
N TRP A 39 6.03 -12.36 -0.53
CA TRP A 39 6.17 -13.82 -0.67
C TRP A 39 5.13 -14.40 -1.62
N ILE A 40 3.88 -13.91 -1.59
CA ILE A 40 2.83 -14.33 -2.52
C ILE A 40 3.23 -13.94 -3.96
N VAL A 41 3.68 -12.71 -4.18
CA VAL A 41 4.13 -12.25 -5.50
C VAL A 41 5.31 -13.09 -6.00
N ALA A 42 6.30 -13.35 -5.14
CA ALA A 42 7.44 -14.19 -5.47
C ALA A 42 7.01 -15.64 -5.81
N ALA A 43 6.10 -16.22 -5.03
CA ALA A 43 5.57 -17.56 -5.30
C ALA A 43 4.86 -17.65 -6.65
N VAL A 44 4.03 -16.66 -7.00
CA VAL A 44 3.35 -16.60 -8.30
C VAL A 44 4.38 -16.52 -9.45
N LEU A 45 5.44 -15.72 -9.30
CA LEU A 45 6.51 -15.62 -10.29
C LEU A 45 7.28 -16.93 -10.46
N ILE A 46 7.56 -17.64 -9.35
CA ILE A 46 8.20 -18.96 -9.38
C ILE A 46 7.30 -19.97 -10.10
N ILE A 47 6.01 -20.02 -9.77
CA ILE A 47 5.04 -20.92 -10.42
C ILE A 47 4.96 -20.61 -11.92
N ALA A 48 4.99 -19.33 -12.32
CA ALA A 48 5.00 -18.91 -13.71
C ALA A 48 6.31 -19.25 -14.45
N ALA A 49 7.44 -19.38 -13.73
CA ALA A 49 8.72 -19.77 -14.31
C ALA A 49 8.79 -21.28 -14.65
N ILE A 50 8.16 -22.14 -13.83
CA ILE A 50 8.21 -23.61 -13.97
C ILE A 50 7.87 -24.10 -15.40
N PRO A 51 6.69 -23.79 -15.98
CA PRO A 51 6.33 -24.29 -17.31
C PRO A 51 7.29 -23.76 -18.39
N LYS A 52 7.72 -22.50 -18.28
CA LYS A 52 8.65 -21.88 -19.26
C LYS A 52 10.03 -22.53 -19.24
N LEU A 53 10.50 -22.94 -18.06
CA LEU A 53 11.74 -23.69 -17.92
C LEU A 53 11.60 -25.11 -18.51
N ILE A 54 10.49 -25.81 -18.23
CA ILE A 54 10.21 -27.14 -18.78
C ILE A 54 10.18 -27.09 -20.31
N ASP A 55 9.46 -26.14 -20.89
CA ASP A 55 9.36 -25.94 -22.34
C ASP A 55 10.72 -25.60 -22.96
N GLY A 56 11.52 -24.77 -22.29
CA GLY A 56 12.87 -24.44 -22.74
C GLY A 56 13.83 -25.63 -22.71
N PHE A 57 13.75 -26.49 -21.69
CA PHE A 57 14.57 -27.71 -21.62
C PHE A 57 14.12 -28.76 -22.64
N SER A 58 12.82 -28.85 -22.92
CA SER A 58 12.28 -29.72 -23.97
C SER A 58 12.67 -29.23 -25.38
N ALA A 59 12.58 -27.92 -25.63
CA ALA A 59 13.04 -27.30 -26.88
C ALA A 59 14.54 -27.49 -27.10
N ARG A 60 15.36 -27.41 -26.04
CA ARG A 60 16.80 -27.70 -26.11
C ARG A 60 17.07 -29.14 -26.57
N LYS A 61 16.27 -30.11 -26.14
CA LYS A 61 16.39 -31.51 -26.58
C LYS A 61 15.96 -31.72 -28.03
N ALA A 62 15.03 -30.90 -28.54
CA ALA A 62 14.46 -31.05 -29.88
C ALA A 62 15.21 -30.27 -30.98
N SER A 63 15.76 -29.08 -30.69
CA SER A 63 16.35 -28.19 -31.71
C SER A 63 17.82 -27.83 -31.47
N GLY A 64 18.41 -28.19 -30.32
CA GLY A 64 19.80 -27.86 -29.98
C GLY A 64 20.05 -26.38 -29.64
N THR A 65 19.06 -25.51 -29.81
CA THR A 65 19.15 -24.06 -29.57
C THR A 65 18.49 -23.69 -28.25
N TYR A 66 19.06 -22.72 -27.52
CA TYR A 66 18.39 -22.12 -26.37
C TYR A 66 17.13 -21.39 -26.85
N GLY A 67 15.96 -22.01 -26.66
CA GLY A 67 14.68 -21.38 -26.97
C GLY A 67 14.45 -20.15 -26.09
N THR A 68 13.77 -19.14 -26.63
CA THR A 68 13.34 -17.92 -25.92
C THR A 68 12.56 -18.22 -24.63
N SER A 69 11.93 -19.40 -24.52
CA SER A 69 11.27 -19.91 -23.33
C SER A 69 12.22 -20.11 -22.14
N LEU A 70 13.45 -20.61 -22.36
CA LEU A 70 14.43 -20.83 -21.28
C LEU A 70 14.94 -19.50 -20.71
N PHE A 71 15.23 -18.53 -21.57
CA PHE A 71 15.61 -17.17 -21.18
C PHE A 71 14.48 -16.48 -20.40
N THR A 72 13.25 -16.64 -20.89
CA THR A 72 12.07 -16.08 -20.21
C THR A 72 11.90 -16.70 -18.83
N GLY A 73 11.97 -18.04 -18.68
CA GLY A 73 11.88 -18.72 -17.39
C GLY A 73 12.96 -18.28 -16.38
N GLY A 74 14.21 -18.14 -16.83
CA GLY A 74 15.30 -17.61 -16.00
C GLY A 74 15.06 -16.16 -15.56
N PHE A 75 14.52 -15.33 -16.44
CA PHE A 75 14.14 -13.95 -16.11
C PHE A 75 13.04 -13.89 -15.04
N TYR A 76 12.02 -14.76 -15.08
CA TYR A 76 10.98 -14.82 -14.04
C TYR A 76 11.55 -15.22 -12.67
N LEU A 77 12.50 -16.16 -12.62
CA LEU A 77 13.18 -16.52 -11.37
C LEU A 77 14.02 -15.37 -10.82
N LEU A 78 14.76 -14.68 -11.69
CA LEU A 78 15.58 -13.53 -11.30
C LEU A 78 14.68 -12.40 -10.76
N LEU A 79 13.57 -12.11 -11.43
CA LEU A 79 12.56 -11.18 -10.93
C LEU A 79 11.99 -11.60 -9.57
N ALA A 80 11.64 -12.87 -9.37
CA ALA A 80 11.11 -13.34 -8.08
C ALA A 80 12.05 -13.05 -6.91
N LEU A 81 13.37 -13.14 -7.15
CA LEU A 81 14.40 -12.83 -6.15
C LEU A 81 14.63 -11.32 -5.98
N MET A 82 14.49 -10.54 -7.06
CA MET A 82 14.70 -9.09 -7.02
C MET A 82 13.49 -8.28 -6.51
N VAL A 83 12.27 -8.81 -6.61
CA VAL A 83 11.04 -8.11 -6.19
C VAL A 83 11.13 -7.56 -4.76
N PRO A 84 11.54 -8.30 -3.71
CA PRO A 84 11.66 -7.75 -2.36
C PRO A 84 12.64 -6.59 -2.24
N VAL A 85 13.71 -6.60 -3.04
CA VAL A 85 14.76 -5.58 -3.04
C VAL A 85 14.30 -4.30 -3.74
N ILE A 86 13.58 -4.45 -4.85
CA ILE A 86 13.13 -3.32 -5.69
C ILE A 86 11.87 -2.65 -5.11
N VAL A 87 10.93 -3.42 -4.55
CA VAL A 87 9.65 -2.87 -4.08
C VAL A 87 9.84 -1.91 -2.91
N ARG A 88 10.79 -2.17 -2.01
CA ARG A 88 11.04 -1.32 -0.83
C ARG A 88 11.42 0.12 -1.19
N PRO A 89 12.46 0.39 -2.01
CA PRO A 89 12.79 1.74 -2.44
C PRO A 89 11.67 2.37 -3.27
N LEU A 90 11.04 1.62 -4.19
CA LEU A 90 9.92 2.14 -4.99
C LEU A 90 8.76 2.66 -4.13
N MET A 91 8.32 1.88 -3.13
CA MET A 91 7.26 2.32 -2.22
C MET A 91 7.66 3.52 -1.37
N SER A 92 8.96 3.69 -1.09
CA SER A 92 9.46 4.80 -0.28
C SER A 92 9.54 6.14 -1.04
N LEU A 93 9.57 6.10 -2.38
CA LEU A 93 9.64 7.32 -3.20
C LEU A 93 8.39 8.20 -3.02
N GLY A 94 7.21 7.59 -2.94
CA GLY A 94 5.95 8.34 -2.76
C GLY A 94 5.97 9.24 -1.51
N PRO A 95 6.14 8.67 -0.30
CA PRO A 95 6.27 9.45 0.92
C PRO A 95 7.43 10.43 0.93
N LEU A 96 8.57 10.08 0.33
CA LEU A 96 9.72 10.98 0.25
C LEU A 96 9.37 12.26 -0.54
N LEU A 97 8.83 12.09 -1.74
CA LEU A 97 8.43 13.22 -2.59
C LEU A 97 7.31 14.03 -1.96
N LEU A 98 6.29 13.36 -1.41
CA LEU A 98 5.22 14.03 -0.68
C LEU A 98 5.75 14.78 0.54
N GLY A 99 6.72 14.22 1.26
CA GLY A 99 7.35 14.85 2.41
C GLY A 99 8.02 16.17 2.03
N ILE A 100 8.80 16.16 0.95
CA ILE A 100 9.46 17.37 0.42
C ILE A 100 8.41 18.42 0.01
N VAL A 101 7.39 18.02 -0.74
CA VAL A 101 6.31 18.92 -1.18
C VAL A 101 5.56 19.53 0.00
N LEU A 102 5.24 18.73 1.02
CA LEU A 102 4.58 19.20 2.24
C LEU A 102 5.45 20.17 3.02
N MET A 103 6.77 19.94 3.05
CA MET A 103 7.69 20.87 3.69
C MET A 103 7.70 22.22 2.97
N ILE A 104 7.83 22.24 1.64
CA ILE A 104 7.77 23.47 0.84
C ILE A 104 6.44 24.19 1.06
N TYR A 105 5.33 23.46 1.03
CA TYR A 105 4.01 24.05 1.25
C TYR A 105 3.82 24.59 2.67
N GLY A 106 4.35 23.91 3.69
CA GLY A 106 4.34 24.34 5.08
C GLY A 106 5.10 25.65 5.30
N VAL A 107 6.30 25.78 4.72
CA VAL A 107 7.07 27.03 4.73
C VAL A 107 6.28 28.16 4.06
N ASN A 108 5.73 27.91 2.87
CA ASN A 108 4.94 28.92 2.15
C ASN A 108 3.71 29.39 2.94
N LYS A 109 3.05 28.48 3.67
CA LYS A 109 1.93 28.84 4.56
C LYS A 109 2.36 29.74 5.71
N ILE A 110 3.50 29.46 6.35
CA ILE A 110 4.03 30.28 7.45
C ILE A 110 4.42 31.67 6.95
N LEU A 111 5.09 31.76 5.79
CA LEU A 111 5.47 33.05 5.17
C LEU A 111 4.23 33.87 4.78
N SER A 112 3.24 33.22 4.16
CA SER A 112 1.96 33.86 3.81
C SER A 112 1.21 34.37 5.04
N ALA A 113 1.28 33.64 6.15
CA ALA A 113 0.67 34.04 7.41
C ALA A 113 1.32 35.34 7.93
N ARG A 114 2.65 35.46 7.87
CA ARG A 114 3.35 36.70 8.25
C ARG A 114 2.95 37.89 7.38
N ASN A 115 2.80 37.72 6.06
CA ASN A 115 2.33 38.80 5.19
C ASN A 115 0.90 39.26 5.51
N ARG A 116 0.05 38.38 6.05
CA ARG A 116 -1.33 38.72 6.48
C ARG A 116 -1.40 39.45 7.81
N GLN A 117 -0.30 39.56 8.56
CA GLN A 117 -0.22 40.37 9.79
C GLN A 117 -0.39 41.88 9.53
N GLN A 118 -0.36 42.31 8.26
CA GLN A 118 -0.63 43.69 7.86
C GLN A 118 -2.11 44.07 7.91
N PHE A 119 -3.02 43.11 8.10
CA PHE A 119 -4.47 43.36 8.19
C PHE A 119 -4.98 43.16 9.62
N VAL A 120 -5.59 44.21 10.18
CA VAL A 120 -5.94 44.35 11.60
C VAL A 120 -7.01 43.37 12.11
N ASN A 121 -7.68 42.62 11.21
CA ASN A 121 -8.83 41.77 11.55
C ASN A 121 -8.66 40.28 11.18
N VAL A 122 -7.44 39.81 10.86
CA VAL A 122 -7.20 38.42 10.45
C VAL A 122 -6.34 37.69 11.47
N SER A 123 -6.90 36.66 12.11
CA SER A 123 -6.14 35.77 12.98
C SER A 123 -5.14 34.94 12.17
N VAL A 124 -3.85 35.19 12.40
CA VAL A 124 -2.74 34.57 11.68
C VAL A 124 -2.36 33.19 12.24
N TRP A 125 -2.68 32.96 13.52
CA TRP A 125 -2.33 31.76 14.28
C TRP A 125 -2.81 30.44 13.65
N PRO A 126 -4.06 30.29 13.16
CA PRO A 126 -4.50 29.05 12.51
C PRO A 126 -3.66 28.69 11.28
N THR A 127 -3.22 29.69 10.52
CA THR A 127 -2.42 29.45 9.30
C THR A 127 -0.99 29.02 9.65
N VAL A 128 -0.41 29.59 10.70
CA VAL A 128 0.92 29.21 11.21
C VAL A 128 0.89 27.79 11.76
N ILE A 129 -0.10 27.45 12.59
CA ILE A 129 -0.26 26.11 13.15
C ILE A 129 -0.39 25.07 12.04
N TYR A 130 -1.23 25.35 11.03
CA TYR A 130 -1.37 24.47 9.87
C TYR A 130 -0.03 24.29 9.13
N GLY A 131 0.71 25.37 8.89
CA GLY A 131 2.03 25.29 8.26
C GLY A 131 3.05 24.46 9.07
N VAL A 132 3.04 24.59 10.40
CA VAL A 132 3.90 23.80 11.30
C VAL A 132 3.53 22.32 11.27
N VAL A 133 2.23 21.97 11.28
CA VAL A 133 1.77 20.58 11.16
C VAL A 133 2.24 19.97 9.83
N LEU A 134 2.15 20.71 8.73
CA LEU A 134 2.62 20.27 7.41
C LEU A 134 4.14 20.04 7.39
N LEU A 135 4.91 20.92 8.04
CA LEU A 135 6.36 20.75 8.19
C LEU A 135 6.69 19.47 8.96
N ILE A 136 6.04 19.24 10.11
CA ILE A 136 6.27 18.06 10.94
C ILE A 136 5.91 16.79 10.17
N MET A 137 4.75 16.76 9.52
CA MET A 137 4.36 15.63 8.67
C MET A 137 5.38 15.40 7.56
N GLY A 138 5.72 16.45 6.81
CA GLY A 138 6.68 16.34 5.72
C GLY A 138 8.04 15.83 6.17
N PHE A 139 8.51 16.27 7.33
CA PHE A 139 9.75 15.81 7.94
C PHE A 139 9.70 14.33 8.35
N ILE A 140 8.61 13.87 8.99
CA ILE A 140 8.41 12.46 9.33
C ILE A 140 8.42 11.58 8.06
N MET A 141 7.75 12.05 7.00
CA MET A 141 7.67 11.34 5.73
C MET A 141 9.02 11.27 5.02
N ALA A 142 9.81 12.34 5.03
CA ALA A 142 11.11 12.40 4.39
C ALA A 142 12.19 11.61 5.14
N LEU A 143 12.20 11.64 6.47
CA LEU A 143 13.20 10.91 7.28
C LEU A 143 12.96 9.40 7.27
N ASN A 144 11.70 8.97 7.27
CA ASN A 144 11.38 7.55 7.30
C ASN A 144 10.22 7.21 6.34
N PRO A 145 10.48 7.28 5.03
CA PRO A 145 9.45 7.11 4.02
C PRO A 145 8.82 5.72 4.07
N PHE A 146 9.63 4.68 4.26
CA PHE A 146 9.10 3.32 4.36
C PHE A 146 8.21 3.13 5.60
N ARG A 147 8.61 3.70 6.75
CA ARG A 147 7.76 3.65 7.96
C ARG A 147 6.46 4.42 7.76
N THR A 148 6.49 5.50 7.00
CA THR A 148 5.28 6.24 6.62
C THR A 148 4.32 5.37 5.82
N VAL A 149 4.81 4.61 4.84
CA VAL A 149 3.97 3.61 4.13
C VAL A 149 3.34 2.63 5.11
N MET A 150 4.09 2.13 6.10
CA MET A 150 3.56 1.21 7.12
C MET A 150 2.51 1.88 8.02
N MET A 151 2.68 3.16 8.38
CA MET A 151 1.68 3.91 9.14
C MET A 151 0.40 4.08 8.35
N VAL A 152 0.50 4.41 7.06
CA VAL A 152 -0.64 4.52 6.14
C VAL A 152 -1.36 3.17 6.03
N PHE A 153 -0.62 2.07 5.84
CA PHE A 153 -1.22 0.73 5.87
C PHE A 153 -1.94 0.45 7.19
N SER A 154 -1.33 0.77 8.32
CA SER A 154 -1.94 0.57 9.64
C SER A 154 -3.22 1.38 9.80
N PHE A 155 -3.23 2.63 9.32
CA PHE A 155 -4.41 3.48 9.30
C PHE A 155 -5.54 2.87 8.46
N PHE A 156 -5.23 2.37 7.27
CA PHE A 156 -6.19 1.61 6.46
C PHE A 156 -6.68 0.33 7.16
N GLY A 157 -5.81 -0.37 7.89
CA GLY A 157 -6.20 -1.50 8.72
C GLY A 157 -7.21 -1.11 9.80
N GLY A 158 -6.97 0.00 10.50
CA GLY A 158 -7.91 0.56 11.47
C GLY A 158 -9.24 0.98 10.85
N LEU A 159 -9.21 1.60 9.67
CA LEU A 159 -10.42 1.92 8.91
C LEU A 159 -11.20 0.66 8.51
N LEU A 160 -10.52 -0.40 8.07
CA LEU A 160 -11.16 -1.68 7.76
C LEU A 160 -11.81 -2.32 8.98
N VAL A 161 -11.18 -2.24 10.15
CA VAL A 161 -11.79 -2.69 11.41
C VAL A 161 -13.03 -1.86 11.72
N ALA A 162 -12.94 -0.54 11.66
CA ALA A 162 -14.08 0.34 11.93
C ALA A 162 -15.25 0.07 10.96
N MET A 163 -14.96 -0.08 9.66
CA MET A 163 -15.97 -0.41 8.66
C MET A 163 -16.57 -1.81 8.87
N GLY A 164 -15.74 -2.80 9.20
CA GLY A 164 -16.21 -4.16 9.48
C GLY A 164 -17.12 -4.20 10.72
N ILE A 165 -16.76 -3.46 11.77
CA ILE A 165 -17.60 -3.27 12.97
C ILE A 165 -18.93 -2.63 12.59
N LEU A 166 -18.88 -1.50 11.88
CA LEU A 166 -20.09 -0.82 11.44
C LEU A 166 -20.99 -1.74 10.63
N GLN A 167 -20.45 -2.53 9.70
CA GLN A 167 -21.19 -3.46 8.86
C GLN A 167 -21.85 -4.61 9.66
N LEU A 168 -21.25 -5.04 10.77
CA LEU A 168 -21.87 -6.02 11.68
C LEU A 168 -23.05 -5.43 12.44
N PHE A 169 -22.97 -4.15 12.82
CA PHE A 169 -24.02 -3.45 13.57
C PHE A 169 -25.14 -2.90 12.67
N THR A 170 -24.82 -2.42 11.47
CA THR A 170 -25.78 -1.85 10.52
C THR A 170 -26.50 -2.90 9.67
N ARG A 171 -26.78 -4.10 10.23
CA ARG A 171 -27.55 -5.14 9.55
C ARG A 171 -28.70 -4.50 8.77
N PRO A 172 -28.79 -4.63 7.43
CA PRO A 172 -30.01 -4.23 6.74
C PRO A 172 -31.11 -5.09 7.34
N ARG A 173 -31.99 -4.45 8.13
CA ARG A 173 -33.21 -5.07 8.63
C ARG A 173 -33.98 -5.49 7.38
N ALA A 174 -33.97 -6.78 7.09
CA ALA A 174 -34.98 -7.41 6.24
C ALA A 174 -36.27 -7.49 7.04
#